data_AF-A0A842PK54-F1
#
_entry.id   AF-A0A842PK54-F1
#
_cell.length_a   1.000
_cell.length_b   1.000
_cell.length_c   1.000
_cell.angle_alpha   90.00
_cell.angle_beta   90.00
_cell.angle_gamma   90.00
#
_symmetry.space_group_name_H-M   'P 1'
#
loop_
_entity.id
_entity.type
_entity.pdbx_description
1 polymer ?
#
loop_
_entity_poly.entity_id
_entity_poly.type
_entity_poly.pdbx_seq_one_letter_code
_entity_poly.pdbx_strand_id
1 'polypeptide(L)'
;MQYYRYCRTLQKRGEEGLRDKIKDGNYTKLTERIKDYIVSTVKENRSISSSHVQSKIINQFDAKISVSCLNNFRASESLTRLPAQKEKEYKRQKSGGCEILTSLAFFTHISELFTRTIIERANEVRQSPLFEQNENIIRTSARMGNSLKSTINP
;
A
#
# COMPACT_ATOMS: atom_id res chain seq x y z
N MET A 1 -12.22 54.01 7.90
CA MET A 1 -13.22 52.96 7.59
C MET A 1 -13.49 51.95 8.72
N GLN A 2 -12.51 51.59 9.55
CA GLN A 2 -12.72 50.61 10.64
C GLN A 2 -13.37 51.21 11.89
N TYR A 3 -12.99 52.43 12.30
CA TYR A 3 -13.55 53.13 13.46
C TYR A 3 -15.07 53.35 13.39
N TYR A 4 -15.57 53.78 12.22
CA TYR A 4 -17.02 53.96 12.03
C TYR A 4 -17.81 52.66 12.17
N ARG A 5 -17.25 51.53 11.71
CA ARG A 5 -17.88 50.21 11.84
C ARG A 5 -17.92 49.76 13.31
N TYR A 6 -16.86 50.05 14.06
CA TYR A 6 -16.79 49.79 15.50
C TYR A 6 -17.90 50.55 16.24
N CYS A 7 -17.97 51.88 16.09
CA CYS A 7 -18.99 52.70 16.75
C CYS A 7 -20.42 52.25 16.38
N ARG A 8 -20.66 51.94 15.10
CA ARG A 8 -21.97 51.48 14.61
C ARG A 8 -22.39 50.12 15.19
N THR A 9 -21.42 49.22 15.41
CA THR A 9 -21.68 47.89 15.97
C THR A 9 -21.95 47.98 17.47
N LEU A 10 -21.12 48.76 18.18
CA LEU A 10 -21.31 49.06 19.60
C LEU A 10 -22.68 49.70 19.88
N GLN A 11 -23.09 50.66 19.04
CA GLN A 11 -24.36 51.37 19.20
C GLN A 11 -25.59 50.49 18.92
N LYS A 12 -25.46 49.45 18.07
CA LYS A 12 -26.56 48.55 17.70
C LYS A 12 -26.68 47.32 18.60
N ARG A 13 -25.57 46.80 19.13
CA ARG A 13 -25.51 45.49 19.79
C ARG A 13 -24.88 45.54 21.19
N GLY A 14 -24.50 46.73 21.67
CA GLY A 14 -23.81 46.90 22.95
C GLY A 14 -22.43 46.23 22.98
N GLU A 15 -21.82 46.15 24.17
CA GLU A 15 -20.52 45.49 24.36
C GLU A 15 -20.54 44.01 23.99
N GLU A 16 -21.68 43.34 24.12
CA GLU A 16 -21.84 41.94 23.69
C GLU A 16 -21.75 41.74 22.18
N GLY A 17 -21.99 42.78 21.38
CA GLY A 17 -21.79 42.75 19.93
C GLY A 17 -20.33 42.87 19.50
N LEU A 18 -19.46 43.31 20.42
CA LEU A 18 -18.00 43.36 20.22
C LEU A 18 -17.31 42.09 20.70
N ARG A 19 -17.94 41.34 21.60
CA ARG A 19 -17.46 40.00 21.99
C ARG A 19 -17.71 39.07 20.81
N ASP A 20 -16.64 38.49 20.28
CA ASP A 20 -16.72 37.47 19.24
C ASP A 20 -17.44 36.26 19.85
N LYS A 21 -18.75 36.15 19.61
CA LYS A 21 -19.55 34.99 20.03
C LYS A 21 -19.15 33.87 19.08
N ILE A 22 -18.03 33.20 19.38
CA ILE A 22 -17.47 32.03 18.68
C ILE A 22 -18.47 30.84 18.66
N LYS A 23 -19.68 30.99 19.20
CA LYS A 23 -20.78 30.02 19.10
C LYS A 23 -21.19 29.72 17.65
N ASP A 24 -20.97 30.64 16.72
CA ASP A 24 -21.20 30.45 15.27
C ASP A 24 -19.89 30.47 14.46
N GLY A 25 -18.76 30.16 15.12
CA GLY A 25 -17.43 30.31 14.57
C GLY A 25 -17.13 29.33 13.43
N ASN A 26 -17.41 29.76 12.20
CA ASN A 26 -16.96 29.14 10.94
C ASN A 26 -17.25 27.63 10.86
N TYR A 27 -18.25 27.25 10.05
CA TYR A 27 -18.32 25.91 9.47
C TYR A 27 -17.08 25.70 8.58
N THR A 28 -15.93 25.46 9.21
CA THR A 28 -14.73 25.08 8.48
C THR A 28 -15.09 23.79 7.79
N LYS A 29 -14.90 23.74 6.47
CA LYS A 29 -15.12 22.53 5.67
C LYS A 29 -14.24 21.35 6.14
N LEU A 30 -13.34 21.60 7.09
CA LEU A 30 -12.41 20.69 7.71
C LEU A 30 -12.91 20.34 9.12
N THR A 31 -13.90 19.45 9.18
CA THR A 31 -14.40 18.88 10.44
C THR A 31 -13.31 18.02 11.10
N GLU A 32 -13.43 17.80 12.41
CA GLU A 32 -12.48 16.99 13.19
C GLU A 32 -12.29 15.58 12.60
N ARG A 33 -13.40 14.94 12.19
CA ARG A 33 -13.36 13.65 11.46
C ARG A 33 -12.50 13.68 10.20
N ILE A 34 -12.56 14.77 9.43
CA ILE A 34 -11.75 14.90 8.20
C ILE A 34 -10.28 15.15 8.56
N LYS A 35 -10.00 15.87 9.66
CA LYS A 35 -8.62 16.05 10.16
C LYS A 35 -8.00 14.71 10.53
N ASP A 36 -8.70 13.89 11.31
CA ASP A 36 -8.23 12.56 11.72
C ASP A 36 -7.98 11.65 10.51
N TYR A 37 -8.87 11.73 9.51
CA TYR A 37 -8.71 11.02 8.25
C TYR A 37 -7.47 11.46 7.46
N ILE A 38 -7.22 12.77 7.39
CA ILE A 38 -6.03 13.30 6.72
C ILE A 38 -4.77 12.83 7.46
N VAL A 39 -4.76 12.89 8.79
CA VAL A 39 -3.62 12.48 9.62
C VAL A 39 -3.30 11.00 9.39
N SER A 40 -4.31 10.12 9.47
CA SER A 40 -4.12 8.69 9.21
C SER A 40 -3.61 8.41 7.79
N THR A 41 -4.27 8.96 6.77
CA THR A 41 -3.90 8.76 5.37
C THR A 41 -2.49 9.25 5.04
N VAL A 42 -2.08 10.41 5.60
CA VAL A 42 -0.76 11.00 5.35
C VAL A 42 0.33 10.31 6.19
N LYS A 43 0.00 9.77 7.37
CA LYS A 43 0.93 8.93 8.15
C LYS A 43 1.27 7.63 7.43
N GLU A 44 0.29 6.99 6.79
CA GLU A 44 0.51 5.77 6.01
C GLU A 44 1.36 6.03 4.75
N ASN A 45 1.10 7.12 4.02
CA ASN A 45 1.87 7.48 2.84
C ASN A 45 2.20 8.98 2.82
N ARG A 46 3.33 9.35 3.40
CA ARG A 46 3.76 10.75 3.52
C ARG A 46 4.06 11.43 2.17
N SER A 47 4.34 10.65 1.14
CA SER A 47 4.64 11.10 -0.22
C SER A 47 3.40 11.46 -1.04
N ILE A 48 2.20 11.13 -0.54
CA ILE A 48 0.91 11.37 -1.19
C ILE A 48 0.72 12.86 -1.55
N SER A 49 0.24 13.10 -2.77
CA SER A 49 -0.07 14.46 -3.23
C SER A 49 -1.34 14.99 -2.58
N SER A 50 -1.37 16.30 -2.34
CA SER A 50 -2.55 16.95 -1.76
C SER A 50 -3.79 16.87 -2.67
N SER A 51 -3.62 16.80 -3.99
CA SER A 51 -4.74 16.55 -4.92
C SER A 51 -5.32 15.14 -4.76
N HIS A 52 -4.48 14.14 -4.49
CA HIS A 52 -4.94 12.77 -4.28
C HIS A 52 -5.68 12.64 -2.94
N VAL A 53 -5.16 13.24 -1.87
CA VAL A 53 -5.86 13.32 -0.58
C VAL A 53 -7.19 14.05 -0.71
N GLN A 54 -7.24 15.17 -1.44
CA GLN A 54 -8.48 15.90 -1.70
C GLN A 54 -9.53 15.02 -2.40
N SER A 55 -9.10 14.23 -3.40
CA SER A 55 -9.99 13.31 -4.12
C SER A 55 -10.56 12.24 -3.19
N LYS A 56 -9.73 11.69 -2.29
CA LYS A 56 -10.17 10.75 -1.26
C LYS A 56 -11.18 11.35 -0.29
N ILE A 57 -10.97 12.60 0.14
CA ILE A 57 -11.90 13.30 1.04
C ILE A 57 -13.24 13.54 0.35
N ILE A 58 -13.25 13.95 -0.92
CA ILE A 58 -14.48 14.11 -1.69
C ILE A 58 -15.23 12.78 -1.76
N ASN A 59 -14.55 11.69 -2.07
CA ASN A 59 -15.18 10.37 -2.20
C ASN A 59 -15.76 9.84 -0.87
N GLN A 60 -15.12 10.15 0.27
CA GLN A 60 -15.52 9.59 1.56
C GLN A 60 -16.48 10.48 2.37
N PHE A 61 -16.38 11.80 2.23
CA PHE A 61 -17.11 12.77 3.06
C PHE A 61 -17.98 13.73 2.24
N ASP A 62 -18.01 13.62 0.91
CA ASP A 62 -18.66 14.55 -0.02
C ASP A 62 -18.28 16.03 0.24
N ALA A 63 -17.07 16.22 0.78
CA ALA A 63 -16.59 17.50 1.26
C ALA A 63 -15.47 18.03 0.36
N LYS A 64 -15.73 19.15 -0.33
CA LYS A 64 -14.72 19.80 -1.16
C LYS A 64 -13.84 20.73 -0.34
N ILE A 65 -12.64 20.26 -0.02
CA ILE A 65 -11.58 21.04 0.65
C ILE A 65 -10.63 21.61 -0.39
N SER A 66 -10.17 22.86 -0.24
CA SER A 66 -9.18 23.43 -1.15
C SER A 66 -7.78 22.84 -0.89
N VAL A 67 -6.97 22.70 -1.95
CA VAL A 67 -5.59 22.22 -1.82
C VAL A 67 -4.76 23.13 -0.90
N SER A 68 -5.00 24.45 -0.92
CA SER A 68 -4.35 25.41 -0.02
C SER A 68 -4.70 25.15 1.45
N CYS A 69 -5.98 24.91 1.76
CA CYS A 69 -6.43 24.58 3.11
C CYS A 69 -5.78 23.27 3.60
N LEU A 70 -5.73 22.26 2.74
CA LEU A 70 -5.08 20.99 3.04
C LEU A 70 -3.57 21.13 3.26
N ASN A 71 -2.88 21.94 2.45
CA ASN A 71 -1.45 22.21 2.63
C ASN A 71 -1.17 22.95 3.93
N ASN A 72 -2.01 23.93 4.28
CA ASN A 72 -1.90 24.65 5.55
C ASN A 72 -2.11 23.73 6.74
N PHE A 73 -3.10 22.83 6.67
CA PHE A 73 -3.33 21.83 7.71
C PHE A 73 -2.15 20.83 7.82
N ARG A 74 -1.59 20.38 6.69
CA ARG A 74 -0.39 19.55 6.71
C ARG A 74 0.80 20.28 7.33
N ALA A 75 0.94 21.57 7.10
CA ALA A 75 2.00 22.37 7.70
C ALA A 75 1.81 22.52 9.22
N SER A 76 0.58 22.75 9.70
CA SER A 76 0.29 22.88 11.14
C SER A 76 0.57 21.59 11.91
N GLU A 77 0.30 20.43 11.29
CA GLU A 77 0.54 19.11 11.89
C GLU A 77 1.95 18.56 11.63
N SER A 78 2.86 19.34 11.04
CA SER A 78 4.20 18.89 10.62
C SER A 78 4.19 17.68 9.67
N LEU A 79 3.08 17.47 8.95
CA LEU A 79 2.84 16.41 7.96
C LEU A 79 3.23 16.85 6.54
N THR A 80 4.29 17.64 6.43
CA THR A 80 4.85 18.08 5.14
C THR A 80 5.19 16.87 4.27
N ARG A 81 4.90 17.04 2.97
CA ARG A 81 5.13 16.00 1.97
C ARG A 81 6.63 15.75 1.85
N LEU A 82 7.04 14.51 2.03
CA LEU A 82 8.39 14.11 1.68
C LEU A 82 8.47 13.97 0.16
N PRO A 83 9.62 14.32 -0.46
CA PRO A 83 9.82 14.06 -1.87
C PRO A 83 9.56 12.57 -2.09
N ALA A 84 8.65 12.27 -3.02
CA ALA A 84 8.46 10.88 -3.44
C ALA A 84 9.84 10.38 -3.86
N GLN A 85 10.32 9.30 -3.23
CA GLN A 85 11.45 8.57 -3.77
C GLN A 85 11.08 8.29 -5.22
N LYS A 86 11.78 8.94 -6.15
CA LYS A 86 11.70 8.57 -7.55
C LYS A 86 12.19 7.13 -7.55
N GLU A 87 11.26 6.17 -7.61
CA GLU A 87 11.60 4.86 -8.12
C GLU A 87 12.30 5.16 -9.43
N LYS A 88 13.62 4.92 -9.46
CA LYS A 88 14.36 5.04 -10.69
C LYS A 88 13.69 4.03 -11.60
N GLU A 89 12.89 4.53 -12.54
CA GLU A 89 12.48 3.74 -13.68
C GLU A 89 13.78 3.34 -14.36
N TYR A 90 14.33 2.20 -13.94
CA TYR A 90 15.37 1.51 -14.67
C TYR A 90 14.70 1.17 -16.00
N LYS A 91 14.88 2.03 -17.00
CA LYS A 91 14.64 1.68 -18.38
C LYS A 91 15.46 0.41 -18.58
N ARG A 92 14.79 -0.75 -18.59
CA ARG A 92 15.42 -2.02 -18.98
C ARG A 92 15.93 -1.79 -20.39
N GLN A 93 17.19 -1.36 -20.51
CA GLN A 93 17.89 -1.42 -21.78
C GLN A 93 17.83 -2.89 -22.19
N LYS A 94 17.26 -3.15 -23.37
CA LYS A 94 17.30 -4.47 -23.96
C LYS A 94 18.77 -4.77 -24.23
N SER A 95 19.40 -5.48 -23.30
CA SER A 95 20.77 -5.95 -23.45
C SER A 95 20.72 -7.26 -24.22
N GLY A 96 21.34 -7.28 -25.41
CA GLY A 96 21.54 -8.51 -26.19
C GLY A 96 22.50 -9.51 -25.52
N GLY A 97 23.09 -9.16 -24.37
CA GLY A 97 24.00 -10.06 -23.65
C GLY A 97 23.33 -11.39 -23.26
N CYS A 98 22.02 -11.39 -23.00
CA CYS A 98 21.31 -12.63 -22.74
C CYS A 98 21.27 -13.54 -23.98
N GLU A 99 21.11 -12.99 -25.18
CA GLU A 99 21.09 -13.75 -26.44
C GLU A 99 22.46 -14.39 -26.71
N ILE A 100 23.55 -13.68 -26.41
CA ILE A 100 24.92 -14.21 -26.54
C ILE A 100 25.14 -15.38 -25.57
N LEU A 101 24.79 -15.19 -24.29
CA LEU A 101 24.93 -16.24 -23.28
C LEU A 101 24.06 -17.46 -23.61
N THR A 102 22.82 -17.25 -24.05
CA THR A 102 21.93 -18.32 -24.48
C THR A 102 22.48 -19.05 -25.70
N SER A 103 22.95 -18.33 -26.72
CA SER A 103 23.55 -18.93 -27.93
C SER A 103 24.81 -19.75 -27.59
N LEU A 104 25.66 -19.22 -26.72
CA LEU A 104 26.86 -19.92 -26.26
C LEU A 104 26.51 -21.18 -25.46
N ALA A 105 25.50 -21.11 -24.59
CA ALA A 105 25.04 -22.27 -23.81
C ALA A 105 24.48 -23.38 -24.71
N PHE A 106 23.75 -23.02 -25.78
CA PHE A 106 23.31 -23.97 -26.80
C PHE A 106 24.48 -24.56 -27.59
N PHE A 107 25.41 -23.73 -28.07
CA PHE A 107 26.55 -24.19 -28.87
C PHE A 107 27.51 -25.09 -28.08
N THR A 108 27.70 -24.81 -26.80
CA THR A 108 28.56 -25.60 -25.91
C THR A 108 27.88 -26.83 -25.34
N HIS A 109 26.60 -27.06 -25.66
CA HIS A 109 25.76 -28.13 -25.09
C HIS A 109 25.71 -28.16 -23.56
N ILE A 110 26.08 -27.06 -22.90
CA ILE A 110 26.18 -27.03 -21.43
C ILE A 110 24.78 -27.16 -20.80
N SER A 111 23.76 -26.61 -21.46
CA SER A 111 22.36 -26.76 -21.04
C SER A 111 21.90 -28.22 -21.08
N GLU A 112 22.33 -28.99 -22.08
CA GLU A 112 22.01 -30.41 -22.22
C GLU A 112 22.74 -31.24 -21.15
N LEU A 113 24.02 -30.94 -20.91
CA LEU A 113 24.82 -31.57 -19.86
C LEU A 113 24.20 -31.35 -18.46
N PHE A 114 23.79 -30.11 -18.15
CA PHE A 114 23.11 -29.83 -16.89
C PHE A 114 21.79 -30.57 -16.78
N THR A 115 20.98 -30.57 -17.84
CA THR A 115 19.67 -31.26 -17.86
C THR A 115 19.85 -32.75 -17.60
N ARG A 116 20.78 -33.39 -18.30
CA ARG A 116 21.09 -34.80 -18.13
C ARG A 116 21.57 -35.11 -16.71
N THR A 117 22.50 -34.32 -16.18
CA THR A 117 23.05 -34.50 -14.82
C THR A 117 21.94 -34.37 -13.77
N ILE A 118 21.04 -33.41 -13.92
CA ILE A 118 19.90 -33.23 -13.00
C ILE A 118 18.97 -34.44 -13.07
N ILE A 119 18.66 -34.94 -14.26
CA ILE A 119 17.81 -36.13 -14.44
C ILE A 119 18.45 -37.35 -13.81
N GLU A 120 19.75 -37.57 -14.04
CA GLU A 120 20.50 -38.69 -13.45
C GLU A 120 20.46 -38.63 -11.93
N ARG A 121 20.78 -37.47 -11.32
CA ARG A 121 20.71 -37.30 -9.86
C ARG A 121 19.29 -37.42 -9.30
N ALA A 122 18.29 -36.90 -10.00
CA ALA A 122 16.90 -37.05 -9.59
C ALA A 122 16.46 -38.53 -9.61
N ASN A 123 16.90 -39.29 -10.61
CA ASN A 123 16.62 -40.72 -10.71
C ASN A 123 17.37 -41.52 -9.65
N GLU A 124 18.63 -41.21 -9.36
CA GLU A 124 19.38 -41.82 -8.26
C GLU A 124 18.68 -41.61 -6.91
N VAL A 125 18.21 -40.38 -6.65
CA VAL A 125 17.44 -40.09 -5.43
C VAL A 125 16.14 -40.88 -5.40
N ARG A 126 15.43 -41.00 -6.53
CA ARG A 126 14.19 -41.79 -6.62
C ARG A 126 14.41 -43.29 -6.39
N GLN A 127 15.55 -43.82 -6.81
CA GLN A 127 15.94 -45.21 -6.59
C GLN A 127 16.60 -45.43 -5.22
N SER A 128 16.76 -44.37 -4.42
CA SER A 128 17.37 -44.49 -3.09
C SER A 128 16.41 -45.16 -2.10
N PRO A 129 16.92 -45.97 -1.16
CA PRO A 129 16.09 -46.64 -0.16
C PRO A 129 15.26 -45.67 0.71
N LEU A 130 15.80 -44.47 0.95
CA LEU A 130 15.14 -43.42 1.73
C LEU A 130 13.91 -42.85 0.99
N PHE A 131 13.95 -42.78 -0.33
CA PHE A 131 12.82 -42.30 -1.13
C PHE A 131 11.70 -43.35 -1.16
N GLU A 132 12.03 -44.63 -1.35
CA GLU A 132 11.05 -45.73 -1.27
C GLU A 132 10.40 -45.85 0.11
N GLN A 133 11.20 -45.70 1.19
CA GLN A 133 10.68 -45.70 2.56
C GLN A 133 9.69 -44.54 2.77
N ASN A 134 10.04 -43.33 2.32
CA ASN A 134 9.15 -42.17 2.41
C ASN A 134 7.86 -42.34 1.60
N GLU A 135 7.94 -42.90 0.39
CA GLU A 135 6.75 -43.18 -0.42
C GLU A 135 5.83 -44.22 0.25
N ASN A 136 6.40 -45.26 0.85
CA ASN A 136 5.66 -46.28 1.58
C ASN A 136 4.99 -45.72 2.86
N ILE A 137 5.64 -44.80 3.57
CA ILE A 137 5.05 -44.09 4.73
C ILE A 137 3.86 -43.21 4.29
N ILE A 138 3.97 -42.52 3.15
CA ILE A 138 2.89 -41.69 2.61
C ILE A 138 1.71 -42.57 2.15
N ARG A 139 1.97 -43.70 1.49
CA ARG A 139 0.93 -44.65 1.06
C ARG A 139 0.23 -45.33 2.24
N THR A 140 0.96 -45.71 3.28
CA THR A 140 0.38 -46.35 4.48
C THR A 140 -0.46 -45.36 5.30
N SER A 141 -0.01 -44.12 5.47
CA SER A 141 -0.80 -43.07 6.11
C SER A 141 -2.08 -42.71 5.33
N ALA A 142 -2.02 -42.67 4.00
CA ALA A 142 -3.20 -42.48 3.14
C ALA A 142 -4.21 -43.64 3.24
N ARG A 143 -3.74 -44.89 3.30
CA ARG A 143 -4.60 -46.07 3.51
C ARG A 143 -5.27 -46.07 4.89
N MET A 144 -4.55 -45.69 5.94
CA MET A 144 -5.12 -45.56 7.29
C MET A 144 -6.19 -44.47 7.36
N GLY A 145 -5.97 -43.32 6.72
CA GLY A 145 -6.97 -42.24 6.65
C GLY A 145 -8.24 -42.63 5.90
N ASN A 146 -8.15 -43.46 4.85
CA ASN A 146 -9.32 -43.93 4.10
C ASN A 146 -10.09 -45.05 4.84
N SER A 147 -9.39 -45.92 5.58
CA SER A 147 -10.01 -46.93 6.45
C SER A 147 -10.86 -46.29 7.55
N LEU A 148 -10.33 -45.24 8.21
CA LEU A 148 -11.05 -44.45 9.22
C LEU A 148 -12.28 -43.74 8.66
N LYS A 149 -12.25 -43.26 7.41
CA LYS A 149 -13.43 -42.64 6.77
C LYS A 149 -14.53 -43.66 6.43
N SER A 150 -14.16 -44.88 6.07
CA SER A 150 -15.13 -45.96 5.75
C SER A 150 -15.83 -46.56 6.98
N THR A 151 -15.26 -46.38 8.18
CA THR A 151 -15.87 -46.81 9.46
C THR A 151 -16.74 -45.74 10.11
N ILE A 152 -16.68 -44.50 9.64
CA ILE A 152 -17.40 -43.35 10.23
C ILE A 152 -18.66 -42.96 9.42
N ASN A 153 -18.81 -43.41 8.17
CA ASN A 153 -20.04 -43.24 7.39
C ASN A 153 -20.57 -44.62 6.91
N PRO A 154 -21.58 -45.19 7.59
CA PRO A 154 -22.32 -46.34 7.07
C PRO A 154 -23.18 -45.98 5.84
#